data_AF-A0A940VA82-F1
#
_entry.id   AF-A0A940VA82-F1
#
_cell.length_a   1.000
_cell.length_b   1.000
_cell.length_c   1.000
_cell.angle_alpha   90.00
_cell.angle_beta   90.00
_cell.angle_gamma   90.00
#
_symmetry.space_group_name_H-M   'P 1'
#
loop_
_entity.id
_entity.type
_entity.pdbx_description
1 polymer ?
#
loop_
_entity_poly.entity_id
_entity_poly.type
_entity_poly.pdbx_seq_one_letter_code
_entity_poly.pdbx_strand_id
1 'polypeptide(L)'
;TLARQATLSNIRPVTATMQSDDPSELKRLLGSGLVLDFKTVTWMTQYTAADASRYVSIYRARARLVALSDGKVLWEGECKGQVQDPTKPLTFEELTANQGAALKSHLHDVADRCASDLFTQLMGKDAAP
;
A
#
# COMPACT_ATOMS: atom_id res chain seq x y z
N THR A 1 0.64 -12.06 -10.68
CA THR A 1 1.11 -11.66 -9.34
C THR A 1 2.55 -11.19 -9.44
N LEU A 2 2.93 -10.19 -8.63
CA LEU A 2 4.30 -9.62 -8.60
C LEU A 2 5.41 -10.69 -8.54
N ALA A 3 5.21 -11.75 -7.75
CA ALA A 3 6.16 -12.87 -7.66
C ALA A 3 6.44 -13.56 -9.02
N ARG A 4 5.43 -13.69 -9.89
CA ARG A 4 5.61 -14.27 -11.24
C ARG A 4 6.35 -13.33 -12.19
N GLN A 5 6.10 -12.02 -12.08
CA GLN A 5 6.80 -11.00 -12.90
C GLN A 5 8.28 -10.87 -12.50
N ALA A 6 8.60 -11.15 -11.24
CA ALA A 6 9.94 -11.05 -10.69
C ALA A 6 10.76 -12.35 -10.76
N THR A 7 10.22 -13.44 -11.33
CA THR A 7 10.84 -14.78 -11.31
C THR A 7 11.23 -15.29 -9.92
N LEU A 8 10.54 -14.82 -8.88
CA LEU A 8 10.80 -15.18 -7.48
C LEU A 8 10.13 -16.52 -7.19
N SER A 9 10.86 -17.61 -7.37
CA SER A 9 10.38 -18.99 -7.18
C SER A 9 10.28 -19.41 -5.71
N ASN A 10 10.86 -18.63 -4.80
CA ASN A 10 10.93 -18.88 -3.36
C ASN A 10 9.97 -18.01 -2.53
N ILE A 11 8.96 -17.40 -3.17
CA ILE A 11 7.93 -16.62 -2.47
C ILE A 11 6.65 -17.44 -2.36
N ARG A 12 6.09 -17.47 -1.15
CA ARG A 12 4.74 -18.00 -0.89
C ARG A 12 3.86 -16.90 -0.29
N PRO A 13 2.61 -16.74 -0.74
CA PRO A 13 1.66 -15.92 -0.02
C PRO A 13 1.39 -16.54 1.36
N VAL A 14 1.23 -15.68 2.35
CA VAL A 14 0.85 -16.08 3.71
C VAL A 14 -0.48 -15.42 4.02
N THR A 15 -1.46 -16.24 4.42
CA THR A 15 -2.72 -15.74 4.95
C THR A 15 -2.67 -15.89 6.47
N ALA A 16 -2.42 -14.78 7.16
CA ALA A 16 -2.41 -14.73 8.61
C ALA A 16 -3.02 -13.40 9.07
N THR A 17 -3.82 -13.44 10.12
CA THR A 17 -4.40 -12.23 10.73
C THR A 17 -3.45 -11.73 11.81
N MET A 18 -2.88 -10.54 11.60
CA MET A 18 -2.06 -9.86 12.59
C MET A 18 -2.93 -9.03 13.53
N GLN A 19 -2.63 -9.04 14.83
CA GLN A 19 -3.31 -8.25 15.85
C GLN A 19 -2.66 -6.88 16.05
N SER A 20 -1.41 -6.72 15.61
CA SER A 20 -0.58 -5.54 15.76
C SER A 20 0.34 -5.37 14.54
N ASP A 21 1.00 -4.21 14.44
CA ASP A 21 1.98 -3.90 13.40
C ASP A 21 3.43 -4.18 13.84
N ASP A 22 3.60 -4.83 14.99
CA ASP A 22 4.91 -5.11 15.59
C ASP A 22 5.61 -6.26 14.83
N PRO A 23 6.87 -6.09 14.37
CA PRO A 23 7.64 -7.16 13.73
C PRO A 23 7.76 -8.44 14.57
N SER A 24 7.72 -8.34 15.90
CA SER A 24 7.76 -9.49 16.80
C SER A 24 6.52 -10.39 16.65
N GLU A 25 5.38 -9.85 16.23
CA GLU A 25 4.20 -10.66 15.95
C GLU A 25 4.38 -11.54 14.70
N LEU A 26 5.06 -11.04 13.67
CA LEU A 26 5.39 -11.84 12.48
C LEU A 26 6.23 -13.05 12.86
N LYS A 27 7.20 -12.88 13.77
CA LYS A 27 8.00 -13.99 14.31
C LYS A 27 7.13 -14.99 15.06
N ARG A 28 6.21 -14.52 15.91
CA ARG A 28 5.28 -15.37 16.65
C ARG A 28 4.40 -16.20 15.72
N LEU A 29 3.90 -15.60 14.63
CA LEU A 29 2.97 -16.26 13.70
C LEU A 29 3.66 -17.18 12.69
N LEU A 30 4.85 -16.82 12.23
CA LEU A 30 5.51 -17.46 11.07
C LEU A 30 6.81 -18.19 11.43
N GLY A 31 7.30 -18.03 12.66
CA GLY A 31 8.50 -18.67 13.17
C GLY A 31 9.77 -18.00 12.64
N SER A 32 10.32 -18.53 11.55
CA SER A 32 11.61 -18.13 11.00
C SER A 32 11.55 -17.83 9.51
N GLY A 33 12.46 -16.99 9.02
CA GLY A 33 12.60 -16.66 7.60
C GLY A 33 12.61 -15.17 7.33
N LEU A 34 12.32 -14.82 6.08
CA LEU A 34 12.18 -13.44 5.60
C LEU A 34 10.71 -13.21 5.22
N VAL A 35 10.16 -12.09 5.66
CA VAL A 35 8.78 -11.69 5.36
C VAL A 35 8.79 -10.32 4.71
N LEU A 36 8.17 -10.23 3.54
CA LEU A 36 7.78 -8.96 2.94
C LEU A 36 6.33 -8.69 3.31
N ASP A 37 6.08 -7.73 4.21
CA ASP A 37 4.73 -7.32 4.58
C ASP A 37 4.33 -6.03 3.87
N PHE A 38 3.02 -5.80 3.78
CA PHE A 38 2.42 -4.62 3.19
C PHE A 38 1.31 -4.12 4.12
N LYS A 39 1.20 -2.80 4.27
CA LYS A 39 0.16 -2.17 5.08
C LYS A 39 -0.30 -0.87 4.46
N THR A 40 -1.61 -0.69 4.36
CA THR A 40 -2.20 0.64 4.19
C THR A 40 -2.00 1.42 5.49
N VAL A 41 -1.22 2.49 5.44
CA VAL A 41 -0.91 3.35 6.60
C VAL A 41 -2.02 4.36 6.83
N THR A 42 -2.50 4.98 5.75
CA THR A 42 -3.67 5.85 5.81
C THR A 42 -4.41 5.83 4.49
N TRP A 43 -5.72 6.03 4.56
CA TRP A 43 -6.51 6.48 3.43
C TRP A 43 -7.56 7.45 3.95
N MET A 44 -7.85 8.48 3.19
CA MET A 44 -8.87 9.47 3.56
C MET A 44 -9.37 10.20 2.33
N THR A 45 -10.58 10.76 2.44
CA THR A 45 -11.10 11.75 1.50
C THR A 45 -11.09 13.12 2.16
N GLN A 46 -10.63 14.14 1.46
CA GLN A 46 -10.65 15.52 1.92
C GLN A 46 -11.16 16.44 0.83
N TYR A 47 -11.80 17.54 1.21
CA TYR A 47 -12.20 18.55 0.25
C TYR A 47 -10.98 19.25 -0.36
N THR A 48 -11.14 19.78 -1.57
CA THR A 48 -10.10 20.59 -2.22
C THR A 48 -10.06 21.99 -1.63
N ALA A 49 -8.89 22.62 -1.64
CA ALA A 49 -8.76 24.01 -1.18
C ALA A 49 -9.52 25.01 -2.10
N ALA A 50 -9.72 24.66 -3.37
CA ALA A 50 -10.40 25.49 -4.36
C ALA A 50 -11.92 25.39 -4.28
N ASP A 51 -12.46 24.21 -3.93
CA ASP A 51 -13.89 23.95 -3.87
C ASP A 51 -14.20 22.91 -2.76
N ALA A 52 -14.96 23.34 -1.74
CA ALA A 52 -15.33 22.52 -0.60
C ALA A 52 -16.37 21.43 -0.94
N SER A 53 -17.04 21.53 -2.09
CA SER A 53 -17.95 20.50 -2.60
C SER A 53 -17.23 19.37 -3.32
N ARG A 54 -15.93 19.56 -3.61
CA ARG A 54 -15.09 18.68 -4.40
C ARG A 54 -14.07 18.00 -3.50
N TYR A 55 -13.93 16.70 -3.66
CA TYR A 55 -13.13 15.84 -2.80
C TYR A 55 -12.04 15.18 -3.62
N VAL A 56 -10.89 15.01 -2.99
CA VAL A 56 -9.79 14.15 -3.44
C VAL A 56 -9.53 13.12 -2.35
N SER A 57 -8.97 11.96 -2.71
CA SER A 57 -8.52 11.01 -1.71
C SER A 57 -6.99 10.95 -1.63
N ILE A 58 -6.51 10.59 -0.45
CA ILE A 58 -5.11 10.36 -0.15
C ILE A 58 -4.98 8.89 0.21
N TYR A 59 -3.92 8.26 -0.26
CA TYR A 59 -3.58 6.88 0.08
C TYR A 59 -2.09 6.78 0.38
N ARG A 60 -1.74 6.20 1.53
CA ARG A 60 -0.37 5.88 1.88
C ARG A 60 -0.26 4.42 2.24
N ALA A 61 0.73 3.75 1.67
CA ALA A 61 1.07 2.38 1.99
C ALA A 61 2.55 2.27 2.34
N ARG A 62 2.86 1.24 3.13
CA ARG A 62 4.22 0.85 3.50
C ARG A 62 4.43 -0.61 3.10
N ALA A 63 5.64 -0.94 2.68
CA ALA A 63 6.13 -2.30 2.68
C ALA A 63 7.42 -2.39 3.49
N ARG A 64 7.65 -3.51 4.15
CA ARG A 64 8.94 -3.79 4.81
C ARG A 64 9.36 -5.24 4.66
N LEU A 65 10.66 -5.44 4.52
CA LEU A 65 11.30 -6.75 4.55
C LEU A 65 11.84 -6.99 5.96
N VAL A 66 11.35 -8.03 6.64
CA VAL A 66 11.67 -8.34 8.03
C VAL A 66 12.38 -9.69 8.12
N ALA A 67 13.52 -9.72 8.81
CA ALA A 67 14.15 -10.95 9.28
C ALA A 67 13.50 -11.42 10.58
N LEU A 68 12.87 -12.60 10.54
CA LEU A 68 12.19 -13.14 11.72
C LEU A 68 13.15 -13.73 12.78
N SER A 69 14.42 -13.94 12.44
CA SER A 69 15.44 -14.42 13.38
C SER A 69 15.52 -13.52 14.63
N ASP A 70 15.56 -12.21 14.40
CA ASP A 70 15.78 -11.15 15.39
C ASP A 70 14.71 -10.05 15.31
N GLY A 71 13.73 -10.17 14.40
CA GLY A 71 12.67 -9.17 14.19
C GLY A 71 13.16 -7.90 13.48
N LYS A 72 14.36 -7.93 12.90
CA LYS A 72 14.98 -6.75 12.30
C LYS A 72 14.30 -6.40 10.96
N VAL A 73 13.95 -5.13 10.81
CA VAL A 73 13.57 -4.56 9.50
C VAL A 73 14.85 -4.38 8.67
N LEU A 74 14.94 -5.12 7.56
CA LEU A 74 16.06 -5.09 6.62
C LEU A 74 15.88 -4.04 5.53
N TRP A 75 14.64 -3.76 5.16
CA TRP A 75 14.27 -2.75 4.19
C TRP A 75 12.86 -2.24 4.52
N GLU A 76 12.61 -0.96 4.26
CA GLU A 76 11.30 -0.35 4.35
C GLU A 76 11.14 0.67 3.23
N GLY A 77 9.97 0.65 2.60
CA GLY A 77 9.57 1.59 1.57
C GLY A 77 8.18 2.12 1.83
N GLU A 78 7.92 3.32 1.30
CA GLU A 78 6.62 3.95 1.37
C GLU A 78 6.15 4.39 -0.02
N CYS A 79 4.84 4.35 -0.21
CA CYS A 79 4.17 4.96 -1.34
C CYS A 79 3.15 5.97 -0.82
N LYS A 80 3.13 7.13 -1.46
CA LYS A 80 2.07 8.14 -1.30
C LYS A 80 1.42 8.33 -2.66
N GLY A 81 0.20 7.83 -2.81
CA GLY A 81 -0.61 8.09 -3.99
C GLY A 81 -1.60 9.22 -3.72
N GLN A 82 -1.62 10.24 -4.59
CA GLN A 82 -2.84 11.02 -4.75
C GLN A 82 -3.87 10.13 -5.46
N VAL A 83 -5.06 10.01 -4.86
CA VAL A 83 -6.05 9.01 -5.28
C VAL A 83 -6.83 9.42 -6.51
N GLN A 84 -6.78 10.71 -6.87
CA GLN A 84 -7.46 11.24 -8.03
C GLN A 84 -6.55 12.20 -8.80
N ASP A 85 -6.80 12.25 -10.11
CA ASP A 85 -6.38 13.37 -10.94
C ASP A 85 -6.92 14.66 -10.30
N PRO A 86 -6.05 15.58 -9.82
CA PRO A 86 -6.49 16.81 -9.17
C PRO A 86 -7.33 17.70 -10.11
N THR A 87 -7.36 17.40 -11.41
CA THR A 87 -8.19 18.09 -12.41
C THR A 87 -9.63 17.55 -12.48
N LYS A 88 -9.96 16.42 -11.84
CA LYS A 88 -11.31 15.80 -11.86
C LYS A 88 -11.78 15.37 -10.47
N PRO A 89 -11.90 16.28 -9.49
CA PRO A 89 -12.36 15.92 -8.17
C PRO A 89 -13.86 15.58 -8.16
N LEU A 90 -14.24 14.60 -7.35
CA LEU A 90 -15.62 14.12 -7.23
C LEU A 90 -16.34 14.84 -6.09
N THR A 91 -17.65 14.99 -6.20
CA THR A 91 -18.52 15.39 -5.09
C THR A 91 -18.68 14.26 -4.08
N PHE A 92 -19.15 14.59 -2.87
CA PHE A 92 -19.47 13.57 -1.86
C PHE A 92 -20.56 12.60 -2.33
N GLU A 93 -21.56 13.09 -3.06
CA GLU A 93 -22.61 12.26 -3.65
C GLU A 93 -22.02 11.27 -4.66
N GLU A 94 -21.18 11.73 -5.58
CA GLU A 94 -20.49 10.86 -6.55
C GLU A 94 -19.57 9.83 -5.87
N LEU A 95 -18.90 10.21 -4.79
CA LEU A 95 -18.04 9.30 -4.02
C LEU A 95 -18.80 8.20 -3.29
N THR A 96 -20.02 8.47 -2.84
CA THR A 96 -20.82 7.54 -2.03
C THR A 96 -21.89 6.80 -2.83
N ALA A 97 -22.23 7.30 -4.02
CA ALA A 97 -23.12 6.66 -4.97
C ALA A 97 -22.71 5.20 -5.24
N ASN A 98 -23.71 4.36 -5.51
CA ASN A 98 -23.51 2.94 -5.84
C ASN A 98 -22.62 2.20 -4.82
N GLN A 99 -22.86 2.43 -3.52
CA GLN A 99 -22.07 1.85 -2.42
C GLN A 99 -20.57 2.17 -2.51
N GLY A 100 -20.26 3.40 -2.95
CA GLY A 100 -18.92 3.92 -3.11
C GLY A 100 -18.11 3.28 -4.24
N ALA A 101 -18.77 2.91 -5.34
CA ALA A 101 -18.11 2.26 -6.48
C ALA A 101 -16.93 3.07 -7.02
N ALA A 102 -17.11 4.39 -7.19
CA ALA A 102 -16.06 5.29 -7.67
C ALA A 102 -14.88 5.36 -6.69
N LEU A 103 -15.15 5.53 -5.39
CA LEU A 103 -14.12 5.54 -4.35
C LEU A 103 -13.32 4.24 -4.32
N LYS A 104 -14.01 3.08 -4.36
CA LYS A 104 -13.37 1.77 -4.37
C LYS A 104 -12.48 1.57 -5.60
N SER A 105 -12.95 1.97 -6.77
CA SER A 105 -12.16 1.91 -8.01
C SER A 105 -10.90 2.74 -7.90
N HIS A 106 -11.01 3.99 -7.42
CA HIS A 106 -9.85 4.87 -7.27
C HIS A 106 -8.85 4.35 -6.23
N LEU A 107 -9.31 3.86 -5.09
CA LEU A 107 -8.43 3.25 -4.09
C LEU A 107 -7.72 2.00 -4.65
N HIS A 108 -8.40 1.20 -5.46
CA HIS A 108 -7.80 0.04 -6.13
C HIS A 108 -6.71 0.47 -7.11
N ASP A 109 -6.99 1.43 -8.00
CA ASP A 109 -6.00 1.94 -8.97
C ASP A 109 -4.74 2.49 -8.28
N VAL A 110 -4.90 3.12 -7.13
CA VAL A 110 -3.77 3.68 -6.36
C VAL A 110 -3.03 2.60 -5.60
N ALA A 111 -3.73 1.60 -5.09
CA ALA A 111 -3.10 0.44 -4.48
C ALA A 111 -2.22 -0.30 -5.51
N ASP A 112 -2.68 -0.45 -6.75
CA ASP A 112 -1.91 -1.08 -7.84
C ASP A 112 -0.66 -0.27 -8.21
N ARG A 113 -0.78 1.07 -8.29
CA ARG A 113 0.37 1.96 -8.48
C ARG A 113 1.35 1.86 -7.32
N CYS A 114 0.86 1.93 -6.08
CA CYS A 114 1.71 1.82 -4.90
C CYS A 114 2.41 0.46 -4.79
N ALA A 115 1.75 -0.64 -5.16
CA ALA A 115 2.39 -1.94 -5.21
C ALA A 115 3.54 -1.97 -6.22
N SER A 116 3.36 -1.32 -7.37
CA SER A 116 4.41 -1.16 -8.38
C SER A 116 5.57 -0.29 -7.90
N ASP A 117 5.27 0.85 -7.27
CA ASP A 117 6.29 1.77 -6.74
C ASP A 117 7.12 1.11 -5.63
N LEU A 118 6.46 0.46 -4.67
CA LEU A 118 7.14 -0.25 -3.58
C LEU A 118 8.00 -1.39 -4.10
N PHE A 119 7.55 -2.09 -5.14
CA PHE A 119 8.34 -3.13 -5.77
C PHE A 119 9.57 -2.58 -6.50
N THR A 120 9.41 -1.48 -7.23
CA THR A 120 10.50 -0.76 -7.89
C THR A 120 11.56 -0.30 -6.89
N GLN A 121 11.13 0.30 -5.76
CA GLN A 121 11.99 0.68 -4.64
C GLN A 121 12.74 -0.54 -4.05
N LEU A 122 12.05 -1.66 -3.80
CA LEU A 122 12.64 -2.88 -3.27
C LEU A 122 13.74 -3.43 -4.19
N MET A 123 13.55 -3.35 -5.50
CA MET A 123 14.49 -3.85 -6.51
C MET A 123 15.68 -2.90 -6.75
N GLY A 124 15.74 -1.75 -6.07
CA GLY A 124 16.80 -0.76 -6.26
C GLY A 124 16.79 -0.10 -7.64
N LYS A 125 15.66 -0.16 -8.36
CA LYS A 125 15.46 0.55 -9.61
C LYS A 125 14.87 1.92 -9.23
N ASP A 126 15.76 2.90 -9.08
CA ASP A 126 15.54 4.31 -8.73
C ASP A 126 15.47 4.67 -7.23
N ALA A 127 16.67 4.89 -6.68
CA ALA A 127 16.99 6.15 -6.02
C ALA A 127 18.15 6.80 -6.80
N ALA A 128 17.89 7.26 -8.02
CA ALA A 128 18.76 8.21 -8.70
C ALA A 128 18.24 9.63 -8.41
N PRO A 129 19.12 10.60 -8.09
CA PRO A 129 18.73 11.99 -7.86
C PRO A 129 18.15 12.67 -9.10
#